data_AF-A0A093JFX3-F1
#
_entry.id   AF-A0A093JFX3-F1
#
_cell.length_a   1.000
_cell.length_b   1.000
_cell.length_c   1.000
_cell.angle_alpha   90.00
_cell.angle_beta   90.00
_cell.angle_gamma   90.00
#
_symmetry.space_group_name_H-M   'P 1'
#
loop_
_entity.id
_entity.type
_entity.pdbx_description
1 polymer ?
#
loop_
_entity_poly.entity_id
_entity_poly.type
_entity_poly.pdbx_seq_one_letter_code
_entity_poly.pdbx_strand_id
1 'polypeptide(L)'
;LVKGSGFHLDLLLIVAMGGLAALFGMPWLSATTVRTITHANALTVMSKSSAPGEKSQILEVKEQRLSGLLVAVLIVLKYIPLAVLFGIFLYMGVTSLFGIQLFDRILLLLMPPKYHPDEPYVTRVKTWRMHLFTFTQIIILALLWVVKSTPASLALPFVLILTVPLRRFLLPQFFSDVE
;
A
#
# COMPACT_ATOMS: atom_id res chain seq x y z
N LEU A 1 -13.94 -1.07 6.10
CA LEU A 1 -13.88 -1.06 7.58
C LEU A 1 -15.07 -0.27 8.07
N VAL A 2 -15.84 -0.82 9.00
CA VAL A 2 -17.14 -0.25 9.43
C VAL A 2 -16.98 0.53 10.74
N LYS A 3 -15.92 0.28 11.51
CA LYS A 3 -15.63 1.03 12.75
C LYS A 3 -14.74 2.25 12.48
N GLY A 4 -14.91 3.28 13.31
CA GLY A 4 -14.13 4.51 13.24
C GLY A 4 -12.63 4.29 13.42
N SER A 5 -11.83 5.09 12.71
CA SER A 5 -10.37 5.13 12.83
C SER A 5 -9.92 6.20 13.82
N GLY A 6 -8.83 5.94 14.55
CA GLY A 6 -8.34 6.76 15.65
C GLY A 6 -7.01 7.46 15.35
N PHE A 7 -6.88 8.15 14.22
CA PHE A 7 -5.59 8.70 13.75
C PHE A 7 -4.83 9.53 14.81
N HIS A 8 -5.52 10.38 15.58
CA HIS A 8 -4.88 11.19 16.62
C HIS A 8 -4.36 10.35 17.79
N LEU A 9 -5.14 9.34 18.20
CA LEU A 9 -4.75 8.41 19.26
C LEU A 9 -3.55 7.58 18.82
N ASP A 10 -3.54 7.11 17.56
CA ASP A 10 -2.45 6.32 17.00
C ASP A 10 -1.14 7.12 16.97
N LEU A 11 -1.20 8.38 16.55
CA LEU A 11 -0.03 9.26 16.54
C LEU A 11 0.50 9.52 17.96
N LEU A 12 -0.39 9.83 18.90
CA LEU A 12 -0.03 10.05 20.30
C LEU A 12 0.66 8.81 20.89
N LEU A 13 0.10 7.63 20.64
CA LEU A 13 0.61 6.37 21.18
C LEU A 13 1.98 6.02 20.59
N ILE A 14 2.17 6.16 19.27
CA ILE A 14 3.47 5.91 18.62
C ILE A 14 4.56 6.85 19.16
N VAL A 15 4.26 8.15 19.28
CA VAL A 15 5.24 9.13 19.76
C VAL A 15 5.54 8.95 21.25
N ALA A 16 4.52 8.70 22.08
CA ALA A 16 4.70 8.46 23.51
C ALA A 16 5.50 7.18 23.78
N MET A 17 5.17 6.07 23.10
CA MET A 17 5.94 4.82 23.22
C MET A 17 7.37 4.98 22.69
N GLY A 18 7.56 5.71 21.59
CA GLY A 18 8.89 6.02 21.05
C GLY A 18 9.73 6.85 22.03
N GLY A 19 9.15 7.87 22.65
CA GLY A 19 9.79 8.68 23.68
C GLY A 19 10.18 7.87 24.91
N LEU A 20 9.27 7.02 25.42
CA LEU A 20 9.58 6.12 26.54
C LEU A 20 10.67 5.11 26.17
N ALA A 21 10.60 4.48 24.99
CA ALA A 21 11.61 3.54 24.51
C ALA A 21 13.00 4.18 24.45
N ALA A 22 13.09 5.44 23.98
CA ALA A 22 14.34 6.18 23.92
C ALA A 22 14.96 6.42 25.31
N LEU A 23 14.15 6.64 26.36
CA LEU A 23 14.64 6.76 27.74
C LEU A 23 15.30 5.48 28.25
N PHE A 24 14.81 4.31 27.81
CA PHE A 24 15.36 3.01 28.16
C PHE A 24 16.43 2.50 27.15
N GLY A 25 16.86 3.33 26.20
CA GLY A 25 17.85 2.97 25.17
C GLY A 25 17.33 1.97 24.13
N MET A 26 16.01 1.79 24.03
CA MET A 26 15.37 0.91 23.03
C MET A 26 15.14 1.67 21.71
N PRO A 27 15.08 0.96 20.56
CA PRO A 27 14.87 1.60 19.26
C PRO A 27 13.47 2.19 19.11
N TRP A 28 13.37 3.30 18.37
CA TRP A 28 12.09 3.87 17.97
C TRP A 28 11.37 2.98 16.95
N LEU A 29 10.10 2.68 17.18
CA LEU A 29 9.27 1.89 16.27
C LEU A 29 8.19 2.75 15.59
N SER A 30 7.95 2.50 14.31
CA SER A 30 6.88 3.13 13.53
C SER A 30 5.91 2.08 12.96
N ALA A 31 4.72 2.52 12.56
CA ALA A 31 3.80 1.66 11.82
C ALA A 31 4.41 1.25 10.46
N THR A 32 4.31 -0.04 10.12
CA THR A 32 4.92 -0.61 8.91
C THR A 32 3.86 -0.98 7.88
N THR A 33 3.84 -0.30 6.74
CA THR A 33 2.79 -0.41 5.70
C THR A 33 2.55 -1.85 5.23
N VAL A 34 3.60 -2.56 4.80
CA VAL A 34 3.45 -3.93 4.26
C VAL A 34 2.90 -4.89 5.31
N ARG A 35 3.39 -4.82 6.55
CA ARG A 35 2.91 -5.66 7.66
C ARG A 35 1.45 -5.38 7.99
N THR A 36 1.05 -4.11 8.01
CA THR A 36 -0.33 -3.72 8.31
C THR A 36 -1.28 -4.18 7.21
N ILE A 37 -0.89 -4.06 5.93
CA ILE A 37 -1.70 -4.55 4.81
C ILE A 37 -1.83 -6.07 4.84
N THR A 38 -0.73 -6.80 5.05
CA THR A 38 -0.78 -8.27 5.07
C THR A 38 -1.57 -8.81 6.27
N HIS A 39 -1.48 -8.15 7.44
CA HIS A 39 -2.31 -8.46 8.59
C HIS A 39 -3.79 -8.20 8.32
N ALA A 40 -4.13 -7.08 7.67
CA ALA A 40 -5.50 -6.77 7.27
C ALA A 40 -6.04 -7.78 6.23
N ASN A 41 -5.22 -8.15 5.24
CA ASN A 41 -5.56 -9.16 4.23
C ASN A 41 -5.79 -10.53 4.86
N ALA A 42 -4.99 -10.91 5.87
CA ALA A 42 -5.18 -12.17 6.60
C ALA A 42 -6.50 -12.21 7.39
N LEU A 43 -7.06 -11.06 7.74
CA LEU A 43 -8.34 -10.91 8.43
C LEU A 43 -9.52 -10.66 7.46
N THR A 44 -9.25 -10.59 6.15
CA THR A 44 -10.26 -10.31 5.13
C THR A 44 -10.91 -11.61 4.66
N VAL A 45 -12.24 -11.66 4.72
CA VAL A 45 -13.03 -12.80 4.27
C VAL A 45 -13.53 -12.53 2.85
N MET A 46 -13.10 -13.36 1.91
CA MET A 46 -13.53 -13.32 0.52
C MET A 46 -14.76 -14.23 0.31
N SER A 47 -15.68 -13.83 -0.56
CA SER A 47 -16.83 -14.65 -0.93
C SER A 47 -16.39 -15.98 -1.56
N LYS A 48 -17.00 -17.08 -1.12
CA LYS A 48 -16.71 -18.45 -1.61
C LYS A 48 -17.57 -18.87 -2.80
N SER A 49 -18.56 -18.09 -3.18
CA SER A 49 -19.52 -18.49 -4.21
C SER A 49 -19.97 -17.30 -5.02
N SER A 50 -19.69 -17.37 -6.31
CA SER A 50 -20.48 -16.80 -7.38
C SER A 50 -20.08 -17.53 -8.67
N ALA A 51 -20.97 -17.58 -9.66
CA ALA A 51 -20.88 -18.37 -10.88
C ALA A 51 -19.50 -18.28 -11.60
N PRO A 52 -19.11 -19.27 -12.44
CA PRO A 52 -17.85 -19.23 -13.19
C PRO A 52 -17.71 -17.89 -13.95
N GLY A 53 -16.75 -17.06 -13.53
CA GLY A 53 -16.50 -15.74 -14.13
C GLY A 53 -16.75 -14.53 -13.22
N GLU A 54 -17.36 -14.69 -12.04
CA GLU A 54 -17.56 -13.56 -11.12
C GLU A 54 -16.32 -13.32 -10.24
N LYS A 55 -15.88 -12.06 -10.15
CA LYS A 55 -14.72 -11.66 -9.33
C LYS A 55 -15.05 -11.88 -7.84
N SER A 56 -14.10 -12.41 -7.08
CA SER A 56 -14.27 -12.61 -5.64
C SER A 56 -14.46 -11.27 -4.93
N GLN A 57 -15.60 -11.10 -4.28
CA GLN A 57 -15.92 -9.89 -3.53
C GLN A 57 -15.48 -10.02 -2.07
N ILE A 58 -15.04 -8.90 -1.48
CA ILE A 58 -14.72 -8.79 -0.06
C ILE A 58 -16.03 -8.73 0.72
N LEU A 59 -16.31 -9.74 1.56
CA LEU A 59 -17.52 -9.79 2.38
C LEU A 59 -17.35 -8.93 3.63
N GLU A 60 -16.31 -9.22 4.41
CA GLU A 60 -16.04 -8.54 5.67
C GLU A 60 -14.55 -8.60 6.03
N VAL A 61 -14.11 -7.66 6.86
CA VAL A 61 -12.77 -7.67 7.48
C VAL A 61 -12.96 -7.85 8.97
N LYS A 62 -12.39 -8.92 9.53
CA LYS A 62 -12.49 -9.24 10.96
C LYS A 62 -11.56 -8.36 11.78
N GLU A 63 -12.10 -7.30 12.37
CA GLU A 63 -11.33 -6.42 13.26
C GLU A 63 -11.11 -7.05 14.64
N GLN A 64 -9.88 -7.48 14.92
CA GLN A 64 -9.51 -8.16 16.17
C GLN A 64 -8.34 -7.45 16.85
N ARG A 65 -8.43 -7.27 18.17
CA ARG A 65 -7.33 -6.74 19.01
C ARG A 65 -6.37 -7.84 19.49
N LEU A 66 -6.87 -9.06 19.62
CA LEU A 66 -6.14 -10.18 20.19
C LEU A 66 -5.02 -10.69 19.27
N SER A 67 -5.24 -10.69 17.95
CA SER A 67 -4.24 -11.17 16.99
C SER A 67 -2.95 -10.34 17.05
N GLY A 68 -3.06 -9.01 17.11
CA GLY A 68 -1.91 -8.11 17.28
C GLY A 68 -1.18 -8.32 18.61
N LEU A 69 -1.93 -8.52 19.70
CA LEU A 69 -1.35 -8.77 21.03
C LEU A 69 -0.61 -10.11 21.08
N LEU A 70 -1.20 -11.18 20.52
CA LEU A 70 -0.57 -12.49 20.48
C LEU A 70 0.74 -12.46 19.68
N VAL A 71 0.74 -11.82 18.51
CA VAL A 71 1.96 -11.69 17.69
C VAL A 71 3.05 -10.93 18.44
N ALA A 72 2.70 -9.90 19.23
CA ALA A 72 3.67 -9.16 20.03
C ALA A 72 4.31 -10.01 21.16
N VAL A 73 3.54 -10.92 21.76
CA VAL A 73 4.02 -11.83 22.82
C VAL A 73 4.86 -12.98 22.23
N LEU A 74 4.51 -13.49 21.05
CA LEU A 74 5.10 -14.70 20.45
C LEU A 74 6.46 -14.50 19.72
N ILE A 75 7.11 -13.33 19.82
CA ILE A 75 8.33 -12.98 19.05
C ILE A 75 9.57 -13.86 19.37
N VAL A 76 9.48 -14.82 20.30
CA VAL A 76 10.62 -15.57 20.87
C VAL A 76 11.00 -16.86 20.09
N LEU A 77 10.80 -16.92 18.77
CA LEU A 77 11.11 -18.13 17.98
C LEU A 77 12.50 -18.06 17.31
N LYS A 78 13.43 -18.91 17.76
CA LYS A 78 14.85 -18.89 17.35
C LYS A 78 15.24 -19.91 16.26
N TYR A 79 14.32 -20.79 15.84
CA TYR A 79 14.64 -21.98 15.02
C TYR A 79 14.16 -21.94 13.56
N ILE A 80 13.83 -20.77 13.01
CA ILE A 80 13.31 -20.67 11.64
C ILE A 80 14.47 -20.34 10.67
N PRO A 81 14.69 -21.13 9.60
CA PRO A 81 15.71 -20.81 8.60
C PRO A 81 15.43 -19.48 7.90
N LEU A 82 16.48 -18.66 7.71
CA LEU A 82 16.36 -17.35 7.05
C LEU A 82 15.78 -17.45 5.63
N ALA A 83 16.08 -18.53 4.90
CA ALA A 83 15.53 -18.77 3.56
C ALA A 83 14.00 -18.82 3.53
N VAL A 84 13.38 -19.41 4.55
CA VAL A 84 11.91 -19.49 4.67
C VAL A 84 11.32 -18.11 4.90
N LEU A 85 11.98 -17.28 5.73
CA LEU A 85 11.55 -15.90 5.99
C LEU A 85 11.61 -15.06 4.71
N PHE A 86 12.64 -15.20 3.87
CA PHE A 86 12.70 -14.51 2.58
C PHE A 86 11.56 -14.93 1.64
N GLY A 87 11.19 -16.21 1.62
CA GLY A 87 10.02 -16.68 0.86
C GLY A 87 8.72 -16.02 1.34
N ILE A 88 8.51 -15.93 2.65
CA ILE A 88 7.34 -15.26 3.25
C ILE A 88 7.37 -13.75 2.95
N PHE A 89 8.54 -13.10 3.05
CA PHE A 89 8.68 -11.68 2.70
C PHE A 89 8.38 -11.41 1.23
N LEU A 90 8.82 -12.27 0.32
CA LEU A 90 8.51 -12.15 -1.10
C LEU A 90 7.00 -12.28 -1.34
N TYR A 91 6.37 -13.29 -0.74
CA TYR A 91 4.91 -13.47 -0.81
C TYR A 91 4.15 -12.25 -0.28
N MET A 92 4.55 -11.73 0.89
CA MET A 92 3.97 -10.51 1.46
C MET A 92 4.18 -9.29 0.54
N GLY A 93 5.35 -9.17 -0.08
CA GLY A 93 5.65 -8.11 -1.04
C GLY A 93 4.70 -8.17 -2.24
N VAL A 94 4.61 -9.31 -2.90
CA VAL A 94 3.74 -9.49 -4.09
C VAL A 94 2.26 -9.29 -3.74
N THR A 95 1.79 -9.89 -2.65
CA THR A 95 0.37 -9.77 -2.25
C THR A 95 -0.02 -8.36 -1.83
N SER A 96 0.92 -7.56 -1.32
CA SER A 96 0.67 -6.15 -1.00
C SER A 96 0.50 -5.24 -2.21
N LEU A 97 0.91 -5.69 -3.41
CA LEU A 97 0.70 -4.94 -4.66
C LEU A 97 -0.74 -5.06 -5.17
N PHE A 98 -1.46 -6.13 -4.81
CA PHE A 98 -2.85 -6.32 -5.21
C PHE A 98 -3.75 -5.28 -4.52
N GLY A 99 -4.63 -4.65 -5.31
CA GLY A 99 -5.50 -3.57 -4.85
C GLY A 99 -4.88 -2.17 -4.94
N ILE A 100 -3.62 -2.06 -5.38
CA ILE A 100 -3.01 -0.77 -5.71
C ILE A 100 -3.39 -0.40 -7.16
N GLN A 101 -4.24 0.62 -7.32
CA GLN A 101 -4.71 1.08 -8.62
C GLN A 101 -3.57 1.50 -9.59
N LEU A 102 -2.42 1.92 -9.07
CA LEU A 102 -1.22 2.18 -9.89
C LEU A 102 -0.69 0.88 -10.53
N PHE A 103 -0.59 -0.19 -9.74
CA PHE A 103 -0.08 -1.49 -10.21
C PHE A 103 -1.03 -2.10 -11.25
N ASP A 104 -2.34 -2.03 -11.01
CA ASP A 104 -3.34 -2.47 -11.99
C ASP A 104 -3.20 -1.72 -13.31
N ARG A 105 -3.00 -0.39 -13.28
CA ARG A 105 -2.75 0.42 -14.48
C ARG A 105 -1.42 0.10 -15.18
N ILE A 106 -0.39 -0.27 -14.43
CA ILE A 106 0.87 -0.77 -15.00
C ILE A 106 0.64 -2.10 -15.72
N LEU A 107 -0.18 -3.00 -15.18
CA LEU A 107 -0.56 -4.23 -15.87
C LEU A 107 -1.39 -3.94 -17.14
N LEU A 108 -2.27 -2.93 -17.11
CA LEU A 108 -3.03 -2.49 -18.28
C LEU A 108 -2.15 -1.92 -19.40
N LEU A 109 -0.98 -1.34 -19.09
CA LEU A 109 0.00 -0.91 -20.11
C LEU A 109 0.56 -2.09 -20.91
N LEU A 110 0.66 -3.27 -20.29
CA LEU A 110 1.20 -4.49 -20.91
C LEU A 110 0.09 -5.32 -21.59
N MET A 111 -1.17 -5.01 -21.33
CA MET A 111 -2.32 -5.73 -21.83
C MET A 111 -2.85 -5.09 -23.12
N PRO A 112 -3.21 -5.87 -24.17
CA PRO A 112 -3.82 -5.30 -25.37
C PRO A 112 -5.16 -4.60 -25.03
N PRO A 113 -5.54 -3.53 -25.76
CA PRO A 113 -6.82 -2.84 -25.57
C PRO A 113 -8.06 -3.74 -25.60
N LYS A 114 -7.97 -4.89 -26.28
CA LYS A 114 -9.05 -5.88 -26.42
C LYS A 114 -9.41 -6.61 -25.12
N TYR A 115 -8.48 -6.69 -24.17
CA TYR A 115 -8.67 -7.42 -22.90
C TYR A 115 -8.88 -6.48 -21.71
N HIS A 116 -9.09 -5.19 -21.97
CA HIS A 116 -9.30 -4.22 -20.92
C HIS A 116 -10.58 -4.54 -20.12
N PRO A 117 -10.52 -4.53 -18.77
CA PRO A 117 -11.68 -4.82 -17.94
C PRO A 117 -12.69 -3.66 -17.96
N ASP A 118 -13.94 -3.96 -17.66
CA ASP A 118 -15.06 -3.00 -17.55
C ASP A 118 -14.97 -2.14 -16.27
N GLU A 119 -13.82 -1.53 -16.02
CA GLU A 119 -13.63 -0.63 -14.90
C GLU A 119 -14.01 0.82 -15.32
N PRO A 120 -14.64 1.62 -14.44
CA PRO A 120 -15.11 2.97 -14.78
C PRO A 120 -14.01 3.91 -15.31
N TYR A 121 -12.78 3.73 -14.84
CA TYR A 121 -11.61 4.52 -15.25
C TYR A 121 -10.99 4.06 -16.58
N VAL A 122 -11.47 2.96 -17.16
CA VAL A 122 -11.04 2.45 -18.47
C VAL A 122 -12.09 2.78 -19.54
N THR A 123 -13.36 2.75 -19.17
CA THR A 123 -14.49 2.98 -20.08
C THR A 123 -14.79 4.46 -20.32
N ARG A 124 -14.48 5.34 -19.36
CA ARG A 124 -14.79 6.78 -19.46
C ARG A 124 -13.71 7.63 -20.13
N VAL A 125 -12.46 7.18 -20.15
CA VAL A 125 -11.31 7.97 -20.60
C VAL A 125 -10.60 7.28 -21.75
N LYS A 126 -9.97 8.07 -22.63
CA LYS A 126 -9.19 7.52 -23.76
C LYS A 126 -7.97 6.76 -23.23
N THR A 127 -7.72 5.56 -23.75
CA THR A 127 -6.62 4.67 -23.34
C THR A 127 -5.24 5.36 -23.38
N TRP A 128 -4.98 6.22 -24.37
CA TRP A 128 -3.73 6.99 -24.47
C TRP A 128 -3.53 7.97 -23.30
N ARG A 129 -4.60 8.64 -22.84
CA ARG A 129 -4.52 9.58 -21.70
C ARG A 129 -4.28 8.85 -20.39
N MET A 130 -4.90 7.68 -20.20
CA MET A 130 -4.63 6.79 -19.07
C MET A 130 -3.15 6.34 -19.03
N HIS A 131 -2.58 5.99 -20.19
CA HIS A 131 -1.17 5.61 -20.28
C HIS A 131 -0.23 6.78 -19.98
N LEU A 132 -0.52 7.99 -20.48
CA LEU A 132 0.25 9.19 -20.18
C LEU A 132 0.25 9.50 -18.67
N PHE A 133 -0.91 9.37 -18.03
CA PHE A 133 -1.04 9.53 -16.58
C PHE A 133 -0.19 8.50 -15.82
N THR A 134 -0.31 7.23 -16.20
CA THR A 134 0.44 6.13 -15.55
C THR A 134 1.95 6.29 -15.74
N PHE A 135 2.39 6.72 -16.93
CA PHE A 135 3.79 7.02 -17.21
C PHE A 135 4.33 8.15 -16.34
N THR A 136 3.53 9.21 -16.15
CA THR A 136 3.88 10.31 -15.24
C THR A 136 4.04 9.82 -13.80
N GLN A 137 3.16 8.92 -13.33
CA GLN A 137 3.28 8.30 -12.00
C GLN A 137 4.53 7.43 -11.88
N ILE A 138 4.90 6.68 -12.93
CA ILE A 138 6.13 5.89 -12.96
C ILE A 138 7.37 6.79 -12.86
N ILE A 139 7.39 7.94 -13.54
CA ILE A 139 8.48 8.92 -13.44
C ILE A 139 8.63 9.44 -12.00
N ILE A 140 7.51 9.81 -11.36
CA ILE A 140 7.52 10.28 -9.98
C ILE A 140 8.02 9.17 -9.04
N LEU A 141 7.60 7.93 -9.25
CA LEU A 141 8.07 6.78 -8.48
C LEU A 141 9.57 6.54 -8.66
N ALA A 142 10.08 6.67 -9.89
CA ALA A 142 11.51 6.57 -10.19
C ALA A 142 12.31 7.69 -9.50
N LEU A 143 11.79 8.92 -9.48
CA LEU A 143 12.40 10.04 -8.76
C LEU A 143 12.48 9.74 -7.26
N LEU A 144 11.38 9.27 -6.66
CA LEU A 144 11.36 8.87 -5.24
C LEU A 144 12.35 7.71 -4.96
N TRP A 145 12.48 6.78 -5.90
CA TRP A 145 13.45 5.69 -5.80
C TRP A 145 14.89 6.20 -5.81
N VAL A 146 15.23 7.14 -6.70
CA VAL A 146 16.56 7.77 -6.75
C VAL A 146 16.86 8.49 -5.43
N VAL A 147 15.94 9.31 -4.92
CA VAL A 147 16.11 9.99 -3.62
C VAL A 147 16.34 8.98 -2.51
N LYS A 148 15.57 7.88 -2.47
CA LYS A 148 15.72 6.80 -1.50
C LYS A 148 17.10 6.13 -1.58
N SER A 149 17.65 5.93 -2.77
CA SER A 149 18.96 5.30 -2.97
C SER A 149 20.14 6.20 -2.60
N THR A 150 19.93 7.50 -2.49
CA THR A 150 20.96 8.46 -2.05
C THR A 150 21.01 8.60 -0.52
N PRO A 151 22.12 9.10 0.06
CA PRO A 151 22.18 9.45 1.49
C PRO A 151 21.14 10.51 1.90
N ALA A 152 20.51 11.20 0.94
CA ALA A 152 19.37 12.08 1.16
C ALA A 152 18.04 11.34 1.43
N SER A 153 18.07 10.03 1.71
CA SER A 153 16.88 9.23 2.01
C SER A 153 16.03 9.76 3.18
N LEU A 154 16.64 10.49 4.12
CA LEU A 154 15.94 11.21 5.20
C LEU A 154 14.99 12.30 4.68
N ALA A 155 15.22 12.83 3.48
CA ALA A 155 14.39 13.84 2.85
C ALA A 155 13.14 13.28 2.15
N LEU A 156 13.04 11.95 2.03
CA LEU A 156 11.94 11.25 1.36
C LEU A 156 10.53 11.72 1.78
N PRO A 157 10.19 11.88 3.08
CA PRO A 157 8.85 12.37 3.47
C PRO A 157 8.54 13.77 2.92
N PHE A 158 9.53 14.66 2.83
CA PHE A 158 9.33 16.00 2.26
C PHE A 158 9.12 15.94 0.75
N VAL A 159 9.89 15.12 0.05
CA VAL A 159 9.71 14.90 -1.40
C VAL A 159 8.33 14.30 -1.67
N LEU A 160 7.89 13.34 -0.85
CA LEU A 160 6.55 12.75 -0.95
C LEU A 160 5.46 13.80 -0.73
N ILE A 161 5.57 14.64 0.30
CA ILE A 161 4.62 15.74 0.52
C ILE A 161 4.62 16.70 -0.68
N LEU A 162 5.77 17.02 -1.26
CA LEU A 162 5.90 17.90 -2.42
C LEU A 162 5.21 17.34 -3.69
N THR A 163 5.08 16.01 -3.80
CA THR A 163 4.31 15.41 -4.91
C THR A 163 2.81 15.72 -4.86
N VAL A 164 2.26 16.07 -3.69
CA VAL A 164 0.83 16.39 -3.51
C VAL A 164 0.44 17.73 -4.17
N PRO A 165 1.11 18.87 -3.89
CA PRO A 165 0.83 20.11 -4.62
C PRO A 165 1.22 19.98 -6.09
N LEU A 166 2.32 19.28 -6.42
CA LEU A 166 2.68 18.98 -7.81
C LEU A 166 1.50 18.30 -8.54
N ARG A 167 0.89 17.30 -7.91
CA ARG A 167 -0.32 16.64 -8.40
C ARG A 167 -1.50 17.60 -8.53
N ARG A 168 -1.76 18.43 -7.51
CA ARG A 168 -2.92 19.33 -7.48
C ARG A 168 -2.83 20.46 -8.51
N PHE A 169 -1.62 20.92 -8.85
CA PHE A 169 -1.43 22.02 -9.81
C PHE A 169 -1.11 21.55 -11.23
N LEU A 170 -0.32 20.48 -11.41
CA LEU A 170 0.04 20.00 -12.74
C LEU A 170 -1.06 19.15 -13.38
N LEU A 171 -1.75 18.27 -12.64
CA LEU A 171 -2.75 17.40 -13.27
C LEU A 171 -3.92 18.17 -13.90
N PRO A 172 -4.52 19.20 -13.26
CA PRO A 172 -5.63 19.94 -13.88
C PRO A 172 -5.23 20.76 -15.10
N GLN A 173 -3.93 20.98 -15.34
CA GLN A 173 -3.46 21.66 -16.57
C GLN A 173 -3.46 20.72 -17.78
N PHE A 174 -3.34 19.41 -17.56
CA PHE A 174 -3.23 18.42 -18.64
C PHE A 174 -4.46 17.51 -18.76
N PHE A 175 -5.25 17.34 -17.69
CA PHE A 175 -6.38 16.43 -17.60
C PHE A 175 -7.63 17.15 -17.11
N SER A 176 -8.78 16.77 -17.66
CA SER A 176 -10.12 17.26 -17.27
C SER A 176 -10.56 16.64 -15.94
N ASP A 177 -11.48 17.25 -15.20
CA ASP A 177 -12.02 16.71 -13.93
C ASP A 177 -12.70 15.33 -14.06
N VAL A 178 -13.02 14.92 -15.29
CA VAL A 178 -13.61 13.61 -15.61
C VAL A 178 -12.53 12.53 -15.85
N GLU A 179 -11.27 12.93 -16.06
CA GLU A 179 -10.12 12.08 -16.40
C GLU A 179 -9.18 11.86 -15.20
#